data_AF-A0A2V6UPH3-F1
#
_entry.id   AF-A0A2V6UPH3-F1
#
_cell.length_a   1.000
_cell.length_b   1.000
_cell.length_c   1.000
_cell.angle_alpha   90.00
_cell.angle_beta   90.00
_cell.angle_gamma   90.00
#
_symmetry.space_group_name_H-M   'P 1'
#
loop_
_entity.id
_entity.type
_entity.pdbx_description
1 polymer ?
#
loop_
_entity_poly.entity_id
_entity_poly.type
_entity_poly.pdbx_seq_one_letter_code
_entity_poly.pdbx_strand_id
1 'polypeptide(L)'
;MRELGFRGIFLLPNEVNGRNWHDPYYEPLWAALEELEVPLGFHEGSGSQLRQVGEQFGANTMLKHIYSHPVEMMLTTGAFCAGGILERHPRLRVAFLEGNCSWVPFLLWRMDEHWEWIGDVYARDLTMAPSEYFKRQCFVSVECDEEPVST
;
A
#
# COMPACT_ATOMS: atom_id res chain seq x y z
N MET A 1 15.31 -16.17 -4.54
CA MET A 1 13.96 -16.56 -4.06
C MET A 1 13.76 -18.06 -3.99
N ARG A 2 13.76 -18.78 -5.12
CA ARG A 2 13.47 -20.22 -5.16
C ARG A 2 14.52 -21.09 -4.44
N GLU A 3 15.80 -20.76 -4.57
CA GLU A 3 16.90 -21.51 -3.96
C GLU A 3 16.91 -21.45 -2.43
N LEU A 4 16.51 -20.30 -1.85
CA LEU A 4 16.48 -20.08 -0.40
C LEU A 4 15.12 -20.36 0.22
N GLY A 5 14.12 -20.78 -0.57
CA GLY A 5 12.77 -21.08 -0.09
C GLY A 5 11.96 -19.88 0.38
N PHE A 6 12.38 -18.65 0.09
CA PHE A 6 11.62 -17.45 0.44
C PHE A 6 10.26 -17.40 -0.27
N ARG A 7 9.22 -16.99 0.47
CA ARG A 7 7.81 -17.01 0.03
C ARG A 7 7.17 -15.63 -0.08
N GLY A 8 7.92 -14.57 0.15
CA GLY A 8 7.44 -13.19 0.10
C GLY A 8 8.59 -12.22 0.29
N ILE A 9 8.33 -10.95 0.01
CA ILE A 9 9.21 -9.84 0.37
C ILE A 9 8.47 -8.84 1.23
N PHE A 10 9.21 -8.07 2.02
CA PHE A 10 8.67 -6.98 2.82
C PHE A 10 9.38 -5.68 2.45
N LEU A 11 8.60 -4.62 2.27
CA LEU A 11 9.06 -3.25 2.09
C LEU A 11 8.44 -2.36 3.17
N LEU A 12 9.09 -1.22 3.42
CA LEU A 12 8.47 -0.14 4.17
C LEU A 12 7.43 0.55 3.28
N PRO A 13 6.31 1.07 3.80
CA PRO A 13 5.31 1.80 3.02
C PRO A 13 5.75 3.21 2.59
N ASN A 14 6.91 3.68 3.07
CA ASN A 14 7.39 5.05 2.88
C ASN A 14 7.99 5.29 1.48
N GLU A 15 8.13 6.57 1.11
CA GLU A 15 8.90 6.96 -0.08
C GLU A 15 10.37 6.51 0.04
N VAL A 16 10.84 5.73 -0.92
CA VAL A 16 12.25 5.36 -1.05
C VAL A 16 12.87 6.23 -2.14
N ASN A 17 14.12 6.69 -1.94
CA ASN A 17 14.83 7.55 -2.91
C ASN A 17 14.06 8.82 -3.34
N GLY A 18 13.17 9.36 -2.48
CA GLY A 18 12.32 10.51 -2.79
C GLY A 18 11.27 10.24 -3.88
N ARG A 19 10.92 8.96 -4.09
CA ARG A 19 9.95 8.52 -5.09
C ARG A 19 8.82 7.76 -4.41
N ASN A 20 7.60 8.04 -4.86
CA ASN A 20 6.43 7.27 -4.47
C ASN A 20 6.37 5.95 -5.27
N TRP A 21 5.62 4.97 -4.77
CA TRP A 21 5.59 3.61 -5.35
C TRP A 21 5.06 3.52 -6.78
N HIS A 22 4.23 4.47 -7.21
CA HIS A 22 3.71 4.54 -8.58
C HIS A 22 4.70 5.17 -9.58
N ASP A 23 5.87 5.62 -9.13
CA ASP A 23 6.94 6.11 -10.01
C ASP A 23 7.45 4.97 -10.91
N PRO A 24 7.58 5.17 -12.24
CA PRO A 24 8.09 4.16 -13.17
C PRO A 24 9.46 3.58 -12.80
N TYR A 25 10.25 4.26 -11.96
CA TYR A 25 11.48 3.74 -11.39
C TYR A 25 11.29 2.36 -10.73
N TYR A 26 10.13 2.09 -10.12
CA TYR A 26 9.84 0.82 -9.45
C TYR A 26 9.20 -0.23 -10.35
N GLU A 27 8.83 0.09 -11.59
CA GLU A 27 8.19 -0.85 -12.51
C GLU A 27 8.96 -2.17 -12.69
N PRO A 28 10.32 -2.18 -12.83
CA PRO A 28 11.06 -3.42 -12.94
C PRO A 28 10.94 -4.32 -11.70
N LEU A 29 10.75 -3.74 -10.51
CA LEU A 29 10.55 -4.50 -9.28
C LEU A 29 9.17 -5.18 -9.30
N TRP A 30 8.11 -4.46 -9.68
CA TRP A 30 6.75 -4.99 -9.74
C TRP A 30 6.63 -6.11 -10.78
N ALA A 31 7.21 -5.91 -11.97
CA ALA A 31 7.28 -6.92 -13.01
C ALA A 31 8.00 -8.18 -12.54
N ALA A 32 9.15 -8.04 -11.87
CA ALA A 32 9.91 -9.17 -11.36
C ALA A 32 9.14 -9.96 -10.28
N LEU A 33 8.42 -9.27 -9.38
CA LEU A 33 7.62 -9.93 -8.34
C LEU A 33 6.43 -10.68 -8.92
N GLU A 34 5.76 -10.11 -9.92
CA GLU A 34 4.68 -10.76 -10.63
C GLU A 34 5.17 -12.00 -11.41
N GLU A 35 6.30 -11.89 -12.12
CA GLU A 35 6.91 -13.02 -12.86
C GLU A 35 7.34 -14.15 -11.92
N LEU A 36 7.89 -13.81 -10.76
CA LEU A 36 8.34 -14.77 -9.77
C LEU A 36 7.20 -15.36 -8.92
N GLU A 37 5.98 -14.81 -9.05
CA GLU A 37 4.80 -15.15 -8.23
C GLU A 37 5.08 -14.97 -6.73
N VAL A 38 5.81 -13.92 -6.38
CA VAL A 38 6.19 -13.61 -5.00
C VAL A 38 5.28 -12.51 -4.47
N PRO A 39 4.52 -12.75 -3.37
CA PRO A 39 3.73 -11.72 -2.75
C PRO A 39 4.60 -10.64 -2.09
N LEU A 40 4.12 -9.41 -2.16
CA LEU A 40 4.71 -8.23 -1.54
C LEU A 40 3.95 -7.88 -0.27
N GLY A 41 4.65 -7.75 0.85
CA GLY A 41 4.12 -7.17 2.09
C GLY A 41 4.67 -5.77 2.31
N PHE A 42 3.82 -4.86 2.77
CA PHE A 42 4.23 -3.60 3.38
C PHE A 42 4.04 -3.69 4.88
N HIS A 43 5.08 -3.31 5.62
CA HIS A 43 5.05 -3.24 7.08
C HIS A 43 5.75 -1.95 7.49
N GLU A 44 5.10 -1.10 8.29
CA GLU A 44 5.72 0.14 8.75
C GLU A 44 6.86 -0.19 9.74
N GLY A 45 7.91 0.62 9.74
CA GLY A 45 8.94 0.55 10.78
C GLY A 45 9.22 1.92 11.39
N SER A 46 8.76 2.14 12.62
CA SER A 46 8.87 3.42 13.35
C SER A 46 10.33 3.88 13.62
N GLY A 47 11.31 3.03 13.33
CA GLY A 47 12.75 3.32 13.39
C GLY A 47 13.42 3.57 12.04
N SER A 48 12.67 3.65 10.94
CA SER A 48 13.24 3.93 9.62
C SER A 48 13.82 5.35 9.56
N GLN A 49 14.85 5.55 8.74
CA GLN A 49 15.35 6.88 8.38
C GLN A 49 14.65 7.45 7.14
N LEU A 50 13.60 6.78 6.65
CA LEU A 50 12.81 7.27 5.53
C LEU A 50 11.87 8.37 6.00
N ARG A 51 11.51 9.24 5.05
CA ARG A 51 10.50 10.27 5.30
C ARG A 51 9.18 9.60 5.65
N GLN A 52 8.54 10.09 6.71
CA GLN A 52 7.28 9.54 7.21
C GLN A 52 6.32 10.63 7.69
N VAL A 53 5.01 10.40 7.60
CA VAL A 53 3.95 11.32 8.02
C VAL A 53 4.12 11.75 9.49
N GLY A 54 4.57 10.85 10.35
CA GLY A 54 4.81 11.12 11.77
C GLY A 54 6.06 11.95 12.09
N GLU A 55 6.88 12.34 11.10
CA GLU A 55 8.19 12.97 11.33
C GLU A 55 8.10 14.26 12.18
N GLN A 56 7.01 15.01 12.02
CA GLN A 56 6.71 16.23 12.80
C GLN A 56 6.68 16.02 14.32
N PHE A 57 6.52 14.79 14.81
CA PHE A 57 6.47 14.48 16.24
C PHE A 57 7.85 14.19 16.87
N GLY A 58 8.94 14.28 16.09
CA GLY A 58 10.31 14.22 16.62
C GLY A 58 10.60 12.91 17.38
N ALA A 59 11.09 13.00 18.62
CA ALA A 59 11.41 11.81 19.42
C ALA A 59 10.18 11.10 20.03
N ASN A 60 8.96 11.62 19.84
CA ASN A 60 7.76 11.02 20.40
C ASN A 60 7.30 9.81 19.56
N THR A 61 7.85 8.63 19.88
CA THR A 61 7.55 7.39 19.16
C THR A 61 6.07 7.01 19.24
N MET A 62 5.38 7.29 20.35
CA MET A 62 3.94 7.01 20.46
C MET A 62 3.14 7.77 19.40
N LEU A 63 3.35 9.09 19.30
CA LEU A 63 2.65 9.91 18.30
C LEU A 63 3.08 9.55 16.87
N LYS A 64 4.36 9.22 16.65
CA LYS A 64 4.81 8.71 15.35
C LYS A 64 4.06 7.45 14.95
N HIS A 65 4.01 6.47 15.84
CA HIS A 65 3.47 5.15 15.56
C HIS A 65 1.98 5.21 15.21
N ILE A 66 1.17 5.93 15.99
CA ILE A 66 -0.30 6.00 15.77
C ILE A 66 -0.69 6.66 14.44
N TYR A 67 0.19 7.48 13.85
CA TYR A 67 -0.08 8.14 12.57
C TYR A 67 0.66 7.47 11.41
N SER A 68 1.96 7.17 11.55
CA SER A 68 2.76 6.59 10.48
C SER A 68 2.22 5.23 10.04
N HIS A 69 1.90 4.32 10.98
CA HIS A 69 1.45 2.97 10.62
C HIS A 69 0.22 2.97 9.69
N PRO A 70 -0.95 3.50 10.09
CA PRO A 70 -2.12 3.48 9.23
C PRO A 70 -2.00 4.42 8.03
N VAL A 71 -1.45 5.64 8.20
CA VAL A 71 -1.46 6.63 7.11
C VAL A 71 -0.51 6.25 6.00
N GLU A 72 0.67 5.70 6.30
CA GLU A 72 1.59 5.24 5.24
C GLU A 72 1.02 4.03 4.48
N MET A 73 0.28 3.14 5.16
CA MET A 73 -0.46 2.07 4.48
C MET A 73 -1.55 2.61 3.56
N MET A 74 -2.29 3.65 3.98
CA MET A 74 -3.28 4.32 3.13
C MET A 74 -2.62 4.94 1.89
N LEU A 75 -1.50 5.66 2.06
CA LEU A 75 -0.75 6.27 0.95
C LEU A 75 -0.25 5.21 -0.03
N THR A 76 0.32 4.12 0.47
CA THR A 76 0.80 3.01 -0.36
C THR A 76 -0.35 2.30 -1.07
N THR A 77 -1.47 2.06 -0.38
CA THR A 77 -2.67 1.46 -0.98
C THR A 77 -3.18 2.31 -2.15
N GLY A 78 -3.23 3.63 -1.96
CA GLY A 78 -3.58 4.58 -3.02
C GLY A 78 -2.63 4.51 -4.20
N ALA A 79 -1.32 4.47 -3.96
CA ALA A 79 -0.33 4.36 -5.02
C ALA A 79 -0.48 3.07 -5.85
N PHE A 80 -0.79 1.95 -5.21
CA PHE A 80 -0.99 0.67 -5.91
C PHE A 80 -2.31 0.63 -6.69
N CYS A 81 -3.41 1.04 -6.08
CA CYS A 81 -4.74 0.96 -6.69
C CYS A 81 -4.96 2.06 -7.73
N ALA A 82 -4.76 3.32 -7.34
CA ALA A 82 -5.03 4.48 -8.18
C ALA A 82 -3.83 4.89 -9.06
N GLY A 83 -2.60 4.51 -8.70
CA GLY A 83 -1.40 4.77 -9.51
C GLY A 83 -1.17 3.78 -10.66
N GLY A 84 -2.10 2.86 -10.91
CA GLY A 84 -2.08 1.95 -12.06
C GLY A 84 -1.12 0.76 -11.95
N ILE A 85 -0.43 0.58 -10.82
CA ILE A 85 0.47 -0.57 -10.61
C ILE A 85 -0.33 -1.87 -10.74
N LEU A 86 -1.48 -1.94 -10.07
CA LEU A 86 -2.31 -3.13 -10.05
C LEU A 86 -3.01 -3.40 -11.39
N GLU A 87 -3.22 -2.39 -12.23
CA GLU A 87 -3.68 -2.58 -13.61
C GLU A 87 -2.61 -3.25 -14.46
N ARG A 88 -1.37 -2.76 -14.40
CA ARG A 88 -0.24 -3.30 -15.18
C ARG A 88 0.20 -4.67 -14.70
N HIS A 89 0.01 -4.98 -13.42
CA HIS A 89 0.39 -6.24 -12.79
C HIS A 89 -0.82 -6.96 -12.16
N PRO A 90 -1.72 -7.54 -12.98
CA PRO A 90 -2.97 -8.13 -12.49
C PRO A 90 -2.78 -9.42 -11.65
N ARG A 91 -1.59 -10.01 -11.60
CA ARG A 91 -1.28 -11.19 -10.76
C ARG A 91 -0.44 -10.83 -9.52
N LEU A 92 -0.05 -9.57 -9.33
CA LEU A 92 0.76 -9.16 -8.19
C LEU A 92 -0.08 -9.11 -6.91
N ARG A 93 0.29 -9.94 -5.93
CA ARG A 93 -0.39 -9.97 -4.63
C ARG A 93 0.31 -9.04 -3.64
N VAL A 94 -0.46 -8.15 -3.02
CA VAL A 94 0.08 -7.13 -2.09
C VAL A 94 -0.63 -7.19 -0.75
N ALA A 95 0.11 -7.16 0.35
CA ALA A 95 -0.44 -7.14 1.71
C ALA A 95 0.01 -5.88 2.46
N PHE A 96 -0.89 -5.26 3.22
CA PHE A 96 -0.60 -4.12 4.09
C PHE A 96 -0.75 -4.57 5.55
N LEU A 97 0.34 -4.48 6.31
CA LEU A 97 0.48 -5.21 7.57
C LEU A 97 0.79 -4.27 8.73
N GLU A 98 0.18 -4.51 9.89
CA GLU A 98 0.39 -3.74 11.13
C GLU A 98 0.03 -2.24 10.98
N GLY A 99 -0.97 -1.93 10.15
CA GLY A 99 -1.48 -0.58 9.95
C GLY A 99 -2.95 -0.40 10.30
N ASN A 100 -3.52 -1.33 11.09
CA ASN A 100 -4.96 -1.50 11.26
C ASN A 100 -5.71 -1.70 9.92
N CYS A 101 -7.02 -1.92 9.97
CA CYS A 101 -7.83 -2.06 8.76
C CYS A 101 -9.13 -1.23 8.74
N SER A 102 -9.46 -0.57 9.85
CA SER A 102 -10.62 0.32 9.96
C SER A 102 -10.68 1.43 8.91
N TRP A 103 -9.52 1.86 8.38
CA TRP A 103 -9.43 2.86 7.31
C TRP A 103 -9.79 2.32 5.93
N VAL A 104 -9.78 0.99 5.72
CA VAL A 104 -9.94 0.37 4.40
C VAL A 104 -11.28 0.75 3.76
N PRO A 105 -12.45 0.58 4.42
CA PRO A 105 -13.73 0.94 3.78
C PRO A 105 -13.80 2.41 3.37
N PHE A 106 -13.28 3.30 4.22
CA PHE A 106 -13.19 4.73 3.93
C PHE A 106 -12.31 5.01 2.71
N LEU A 107 -11.11 4.42 2.66
CA LEU A 107 -10.17 4.68 1.57
C LEU A 107 -10.69 4.14 0.24
N LEU A 108 -11.26 2.92 0.22
CA LEU A 108 -11.82 2.34 -1.00
C LEU A 108 -12.93 3.22 -1.59
N TRP A 109 -13.89 3.64 -0.75
CA TRP A 109 -14.93 4.58 -1.18
C TRP A 109 -14.34 5.91 -1.68
N ARG A 110 -13.39 6.47 -0.95
CA ARG A 110 -12.76 7.75 -1.31
C ARG A 110 -12.02 7.68 -2.64
N MET A 111 -11.30 6.60 -2.91
CA MET A 111 -10.58 6.43 -4.17
C MET A 111 -11.54 6.28 -5.36
N ASP A 112 -12.63 5.54 -5.20
CA ASP A 112 -13.63 5.36 -6.25
C ASP A 112 -14.33 6.69 -6.57
N GLU A 113 -14.75 7.45 -5.56
CA GLU A 113 -15.35 8.78 -5.74
C GLU A 113 -14.41 9.73 -6.51
N HIS A 114 -13.11 9.72 -6.20
CA HIS A 114 -12.14 10.57 -6.89
C HIS A 114 -11.80 10.06 -8.31
N TRP A 115 -11.87 8.75 -8.52
CA TRP A 115 -11.73 8.17 -9.85
C TRP A 115 -12.90 8.57 -10.76
N GLU A 116 -14.13 8.56 -10.24
CA GLU A 116 -15.31 9.07 -10.98
C GLU A 116 -15.23 10.58 -11.27
N TRP A 117 -14.65 11.36 -10.35
CA TRP A 117 -14.55 12.81 -10.50
C TRP A 117 -13.44 13.25 -11.46
N ILE A 118 -12.22 12.74 -11.29
CA ILE A 118 -11.00 13.24 -11.98
C ILE A 118 -10.08 12.12 -12.49
N GLY A 119 -10.55 10.87 -12.50
CA GLY A 119 -9.75 9.72 -12.97
C GLY A 119 -9.42 9.80 -14.45
N ASP A 120 -10.29 10.39 -15.27
CA ASP A 120 -10.06 10.64 -16.70
C ASP A 120 -8.89 11.63 -16.98
N VAL A 121 -8.47 12.39 -15.96
CA VAL A 121 -7.31 13.28 -16.04
C VAL A 121 -6.06 12.62 -15.45
N TYR A 122 -6.15 12.07 -14.24
CA TYR A 122 -4.98 11.67 -13.46
C TYR A 122 -4.74 10.15 -13.36
N ALA A 123 -5.70 9.32 -13.80
CA ALA A 123 -5.66 7.86 -13.69
C ALA A 123 -6.16 7.17 -14.98
N ARG A 124 -5.79 7.74 -16.13
CA ARG A 124 -6.30 7.36 -17.47
C ARG A 124 -6.11 5.90 -17.85
N ASP A 125 -5.10 5.26 -17.29
CA ASP A 125 -4.77 3.88 -17.60
C ASP A 125 -5.64 2.87 -16.83
N LEU A 126 -6.39 3.31 -15.82
CA LEU A 126 -7.27 2.43 -15.05
C LEU A 126 -8.50 2.05 -15.87
N THR A 127 -8.78 0.75 -15.93
CA THR A 127 -9.94 0.16 -16.62
C THR A 127 -11.06 -0.24 -15.65
N MET A 128 -10.81 -0.15 -14.34
CA MET A 128 -11.77 -0.44 -13.27
C MET A 128 -11.65 0.59 -12.15
N ALA A 129 -12.62 0.59 -11.23
CA ALA A 129 -12.53 1.40 -10.02
C ALA A 129 -11.34 0.93 -9.14
N PRO A 130 -10.62 1.85 -8.47
CA PRO A 130 -9.55 1.53 -7.51
C PRO A 130 -9.91 0.43 -6.50
N SER A 131 -11.15 0.43 -5.99
CA SER A 131 -11.59 -0.59 -5.03
C SER A 131 -11.67 -2.00 -5.62
N GLU A 132 -11.94 -2.13 -6.92
CA GLU A 132 -11.98 -3.43 -7.61
C GLU A 132 -10.57 -4.01 -7.77
N TYR A 133 -9.56 -3.17 -8.00
CA TYR A 133 -8.16 -3.60 -7.96
C TYR A 133 -7.75 -4.11 -6.58
N PHE A 134 -8.16 -3.40 -5.53
CA PHE A 134 -7.89 -3.82 -4.15
C PHE A 134 -8.53 -5.18 -3.86
N LYS A 135 -9.83 -5.34 -4.14
CA LYS A 135 -10.55 -6.61 -3.92
C LYS A 135 -9.96 -7.78 -4.72
N ARG A 136 -9.41 -7.51 -5.91
CA ARG A 136 -8.81 -8.53 -6.77
C ARG A 136 -7.55 -9.16 -6.17
N GLN A 137 -6.67 -8.35 -5.57
CA GLN A 137 -5.30 -8.80 -5.28
C GLN A 137 -4.60 -8.19 -4.05
N CYS A 138 -5.31 -7.39 -3.25
CA CYS A 138 -4.79 -6.82 -2.00
C CYS A 138 -5.32 -7.51 -0.75
N PHE A 139 -4.51 -7.45 0.32
CA PHE A 139 -4.81 -8.02 1.63
C PHE A 139 -4.40 -7.03 2.72
N VAL A 140 -5.08 -7.06 3.87
CA VAL A 140 -4.72 -6.24 5.04
C VAL A 140 -4.74 -7.13 6.27
N SER A 141 -3.77 -6.96 7.18
CA SER A 141 -3.81 -7.63 8.47
C SER A 141 -4.80 -6.95 9.40
N VAL A 142 -5.46 -7.73 10.25
CA VAL A 142 -6.35 -7.22 11.29
C VAL A 142 -5.80 -7.67 12.63
N GLU A 143 -5.72 -6.74 13.59
CA GLU A 143 -5.36 -7.07 14.96
C GLU A 143 -6.56 -7.72 15.66
N CYS A 144 -6.32 -8.73 16.49
CA CYS A 144 -7.41 -9.50 17.12
C CYS A 144 -8.27 -8.66 18.08
N ASP A 145 -7.73 -7.54 18.56
CA ASP A 145 -8.34 -6.57 19.47
C ASP A 145 -8.71 -5.25 18.77
N GLU A 146 -8.72 -5.21 17.43
CA GLU A 146 -9.21 -4.06 16.67
C GLU A 146 -10.75 -3.95 16.78
N GLU A 147 -11.22 -3.36 17.87
CA GLU A 147 -12.65 -3.15 18.16
C GLU A 147 -13.42 -2.48 16.99
N PRO A 148 -12.89 -1.47 16.27
CA PRO A 148 -13.69 -0.80 15.24
C PRO A 148 -14.03 -1.65 14.00
N VAL A 149 -13.41 -2.83 13.84
CA VAL A 149 -13.75 -3.80 12.78
C VAL A 149 -14.42 -5.06 13.30
N SER A 150 -14.68 -5.12 14.60
CA SER A 150 -15.39 -6.21 15.26
C SER A 150 -16.90 -5.99 15.09
N THR A 151 -17.45 -6.40 13.95
CA THR A 151 -18.91 -6.51 13.74
C THR A 151 -19.44 -7.88 14.12
#